data_AF-A0A9D0HPC4-F1
#
_entry.id   AF-A0A9D0HPC4-F1
#
_cell.length_a   1.000
_cell.length_b   1.000
_cell.length_c   1.000
_cell.angle_alpha   90.00
_cell.angle_beta   90.00
_cell.angle_gamma   90.00
#
_symmetry.space_group_name_H-M   'P 1'
#
loop_
_entity.id
_entity.type
_entity.pdbx_description
1 polymer ?
#
loop_
_entity_poly.entity_id
_entity_poly.type
_entity_poly.pdbx_seq_one_letter_code
_entity_poly.pdbx_strand_id
1 'polypeptide(L)'
;MDLEQTLTSLIKNINYPFKETKELEAALKKRLTKKEFKLLKELTLTPDEALIKEHLDFDNTELERVKSNLSKKLNQEQTKQLLYNYLPKQ
;
A
#
# COMPACT_ATOMS: atom_id res chain seq x y z
N MET A 1 -0.66 -3.92 -13.00
CA MET A 1 0.54 -3.43 -12.29
C MET A 1 0.94 -4.46 -11.25
N ASP A 2 2.22 -4.70 -11.05
CA ASP A 2 2.69 -5.52 -9.93
C ASP A 2 2.52 -4.80 -8.59
N LEU A 3 2.32 -5.55 -7.51
CA LEU A 3 2.13 -5.01 -6.16
C LEU A 3 3.28 -4.10 -5.74
N GLU A 4 4.52 -4.49 -6.06
CA GLU A 4 5.71 -3.69 -5.78
C GLU A 4 5.71 -2.37 -6.54
N GLN A 5 5.31 -2.37 -7.82
CA GLN A 5 5.19 -1.15 -8.64
C GLN A 5 4.20 -0.16 -8.01
N THR A 6 3.01 -0.63 -7.64
CA THR A 6 2.00 0.20 -6.96
C THR A 6 2.52 0.74 -5.63
N LEU A 7 3.20 -0.09 -4.83
CA LEU A 7 3.83 0.37 -3.58
C LEU A 7 4.94 1.39 -3.82
N THR A 8 5.69 1.25 -4.91
CA THR A 8 6.77 2.17 -5.29
C THR A 8 6.24 3.56 -5.61
N SER A 9 5.05 3.64 -6.23
CA SER A 9 4.37 4.93 -6.44
C SER A 9 3.81 5.55 -5.15
N LEU A 10 3.47 4.75 -4.14
CA LEU A 10 2.86 5.24 -2.90
C LEU A 10 3.88 5.54 -1.79
N ILE A 11 5.00 4.82 -1.76
CA ILE A 11 6.05 4.95 -0.74
C ILE A 11 7.12 5.91 -1.24
N LYS A 12 7.37 6.96 -0.47
CA LYS A 12 8.47 7.89 -0.70
C LYS A 12 9.77 7.28 -0.17
N ASN A 13 10.86 7.43 -0.92
CA ASN A 13 12.22 6.99 -0.54
C ASN A 13 12.28 5.50 -0.19
N ILE A 14 12.36 4.66 -1.21
CA ILE A 14 12.63 3.23 -1.09
C ILE A 14 14.14 3.05 -1.03
N ASN A 15 14.65 2.63 0.12
CA ASN A 15 16.09 2.44 0.35
C ASN A 15 16.50 0.96 0.32
N TYR A 16 15.54 0.05 0.34
CA TYR A 16 15.75 -1.39 0.48
C TYR A 16 14.79 -2.13 -0.45
N PRO A 17 15.16 -3.33 -0.93
CA PRO A 17 14.24 -4.17 -1.69
C PRO A 17 13.05 -4.58 -0.82
N PHE A 18 11.89 -4.72 -1.46
CA PHE A 18 10.72 -5.30 -0.83
C PHE A 18 10.97 -6.78 -0.47
N LYS A 19 10.27 -7.26 0.55
CA LYS A 19 10.22 -8.69 0.86
C LYS A 19 9.49 -9.46 -0.24
N GLU A 20 9.61 -10.78 -0.22
CA GLU A 20 8.85 -11.66 -1.11
C GLU A 20 7.35 -11.35 -1.06
N THR A 21 6.66 -11.50 -2.20
CA THR A 21 5.24 -11.11 -2.36
C THR A 21 4.33 -11.65 -1.26
N LYS A 22 4.54 -12.89 -0.80
CA LYS A 22 3.75 -13.50 0.28
C LYS A 22 3.97 -12.80 1.63
N GLU A 23 5.22 -12.50 1.96
CA GLU A 23 5.56 -11.78 3.19
C GLU A 23 5.09 -10.32 3.12
N LEU A 24 5.23 -9.70 1.95
CA LEU A 24 4.76 -8.35 1.68
C LEU A 24 3.25 -8.24 1.89
N GLU A 25 2.46 -9.13 1.28
CA GLU A 25 1.01 -9.18 1.49
C GLU A 25 0.65 -9.43 2.96
N ALA A 26 1.38 -10.30 3.66
CA ALA A 26 1.14 -10.57 5.08
C ALA A 26 1.43 -9.33 5.96
N ALA A 27 2.53 -8.62 5.69
CA ALA A 27 2.91 -7.39 6.36
C ALA A 27 1.87 -6.27 6.11
N LEU A 28 1.43 -6.12 4.87
CA LEU A 28 0.37 -5.17 4.49
C LEU A 28 -0.94 -5.49 5.19
N LYS A 29 -1.38 -6.76 5.23
CA LYS A 29 -2.60 -7.17 5.94
C LYS A 29 -2.55 -6.92 7.45
N LYS A 30 -1.35 -6.96 8.06
CA LYS A 30 -1.17 -6.66 9.49
C LYS A 30 -1.23 -5.15 9.79
N ARG A 31 -0.81 -4.29 8.86
CA ARG A 31 -0.72 -2.83 9.07
C ARG A 31 -1.89 -2.05 8.49
N LEU A 32 -2.44 -2.50 7.37
CA LEU A 32 -3.55 -1.87 6.68
C LEU A 32 -4.88 -2.44 7.18
N THR A 33 -5.89 -1.59 7.23
CA THR A 33 -7.28 -2.06 7.42
C THR A 33 -7.77 -2.78 6.17
N LYS A 34 -8.88 -3.53 6.30
CA LYS A 34 -9.51 -4.21 5.16
C LYS A 34 -9.81 -3.26 3.99
N LYS A 35 -10.29 -2.04 4.27
CA LYS A 35 -10.57 -1.01 3.25
C LYS A 35 -9.29 -0.54 2.54
N GLU A 36 -8.25 -0.21 3.30
CA GLU A 36 -6.95 0.22 2.74
C GLU A 36 -6.28 -0.89 1.91
N PHE A 37 -6.35 -2.14 2.37
CA PHE A 37 -5.79 -3.27 1.64
C PHE A 37 -6.57 -3.57 0.34
N LYS A 38 -7.90 -3.43 0.37
CA LYS A 38 -8.72 -3.51 -0.85
C LYS A 38 -8.37 -2.39 -1.83
N LEU A 39 -8.25 -1.14 -1.37
CA LEU A 39 -7.83 -0.02 -2.21
C LEU A 39 -6.47 -0.30 -2.87
N LEU A 40 -5.51 -0.81 -2.11
CA LEU A 40 -4.20 -1.18 -2.65
C LEU A 40 -4.32 -2.24 -3.74
N LYS A 41 -5.17 -3.26 -3.57
CA LYS A 41 -5.41 -4.30 -4.58
C LYS A 41 -6.08 -3.73 -5.83
N GLU A 42 -7.09 -2.90 -5.68
CA GLU A 42 -7.74 -2.27 -6.84
C GLU A 42 -6.74 -1.41 -7.61
N LEU A 43 -5.87 -0.64 -6.92
CA LEU A 43 -4.80 0.13 -7.54
C LEU A 43 -3.78 -0.72 -8.32
N THR A 44 -3.60 -2.01 -7.96
CA THR A 44 -2.75 -2.93 -8.75
C THR A 44 -3.44 -3.43 -10.02
N LEU A 45 -4.77 -3.51 -10.00
CA LEU A 45 -5.59 -3.95 -11.13
C LEU A 45 -5.84 -2.80 -12.10
N THR A 46 -6.26 -1.65 -11.59
CA THR A 46 -6.56 -0.45 -12.35
C THR A 46 -6.11 0.81 -11.60
N PRO A 47 -5.40 1.75 -12.25
CA PRO A 47 -5.11 3.05 -11.67
C PRO A 47 -6.30 4.04 -11.77
N ASP A 48 -7.41 3.64 -12.40
CA ASP A 48 -8.56 4.51 -12.64
C ASP A 48 -9.38 4.75 -11.37
N GLU A 49 -9.39 6.00 -10.89
CA GLU A 49 -10.07 6.35 -9.64
C GLU A 49 -11.59 6.27 -9.74
N ALA A 50 -12.20 6.37 -10.92
CA ALA A 50 -13.64 6.23 -11.08
C ALA A 50 -14.05 4.76 -10.90
N LEU A 51 -13.33 3.84 -11.54
CA LEU A 51 -13.56 2.40 -11.38
C LEU A 51 -13.32 1.95 -9.93
N ILE A 52 -12.27 2.46 -9.27
CA ILE A 52 -11.98 2.14 -7.86
C ILE A 52 -13.13 2.59 -6.96
N LYS A 53 -13.70 3.78 -7.21
CA LYS A 53 -14.85 4.29 -6.45
C LYS A 53 -16.08 3.40 -6.63
N GLU A 54 -16.38 3.01 -7.86
CA GLU A 54 -17.51 2.12 -8.16
C GLU A 54 -17.31 0.73 -7.52
N HIS A 55 -16.11 0.15 -7.62
CA HIS A 55 -15.82 -1.19 -7.08
C HIS A 55 -15.81 -1.24 -5.55
N LEU A 56 -15.34 -0.17 -4.90
CA LEU A 56 -15.19 -0.12 -3.44
C LEU A 56 -16.31 0.66 -2.75
N ASP A 57 -17.28 1.17 -3.51
CA ASP A 57 -18.36 2.02 -3.03
C ASP A 57 -17.82 3.22 -2.22
N PHE A 58 -16.84 3.92 -2.81
CA PHE A 58 -16.23 5.11 -2.19
C PHE A 58 -16.77 6.39 -2.82
N ASP A 59 -17.20 7.33 -1.98
CA ASP A 59 -17.33 8.73 -2.36
C ASP A 59 -15.96 9.38 -2.60
N ASN A 60 -15.94 10.53 -3.28
CA ASN A 60 -14.72 11.33 -3.50
C ASN A 60 -13.93 11.56 -2.21
N THR A 61 -14.63 11.99 -1.16
CA THR A 61 -14.03 12.27 0.16
C THR A 61 -13.51 11.00 0.84
N GLU A 62 -14.23 9.89 0.75
CA GLU A 62 -13.80 8.59 1.32
C GLU A 62 -12.53 8.12 0.60
N LEU A 63 -12.51 8.15 -0.74
CA LEU A 63 -11.34 7.72 -1.51
C LEU A 63 -10.11 8.54 -1.14
N GLU A 64 -10.21 9.86 -1.16
CA GLU A 64 -9.09 10.74 -0.81
C GLU A 64 -8.60 10.49 0.62
N ARG A 65 -9.53 10.30 1.56
CA ARG A 65 -9.21 10.00 2.96
C ARG A 65 -8.48 8.66 3.10
N VAL A 66 -8.97 7.61 2.46
CA VAL A 66 -8.37 6.26 2.52
C VAL A 66 -7.01 6.28 1.81
N LYS A 67 -6.88 6.94 0.65
CA LYS A 67 -5.62 7.10 -0.10
C LYS A 67 -4.57 7.87 0.71
N SER A 68 -4.97 8.96 1.36
CA SER A 68 -4.10 9.74 2.24
C SER A 68 -3.63 8.91 3.45
N ASN A 69 -4.53 8.17 4.09
CA ASN A 69 -4.20 7.28 5.20
C ASN A 69 -3.28 6.12 4.77
N LEU A 70 -3.58 5.49 3.64
CA LEU A 70 -2.76 4.43 3.05
C LEU A 70 -1.34 4.93 2.79
N SER A 71 -1.20 6.07 2.10
CA SER A 71 0.12 6.66 1.83
C SER A 71 0.86 6.98 3.13
N LYS A 72 0.21 7.60 4.12
CA LYS A 72 0.83 7.88 5.43
C LYS A 72 1.30 6.61 6.12
N LYS A 73 0.47 5.56 6.18
CA LYS A 73 0.82 4.29 6.83
C LYS A 73 1.96 3.58 6.14
N LEU A 74 1.94 3.50 4.81
CA LEU A 74 3.02 2.90 4.02
C LEU A 74 4.34 3.66 4.22
N ASN A 75 4.26 4.96 4.48
CA ASN A 75 5.43 5.80 4.74
C ASN A 75 5.90 5.82 6.21
N GLN A 76 5.18 5.19 7.14
CA GLN A 76 5.65 5.05 8.52
C GLN A 76 6.88 4.13 8.56
N GLU A 77 7.90 4.52 9.34
CA GLU A 77 9.15 3.77 9.43
C GLU A 77 8.92 2.31 9.85
N GLN A 78 8.03 2.07 10.82
CA GLN A 78 7.66 0.72 11.24
C GLN A 78 7.02 -0.11 10.12
N THR A 79 6.23 0.50 9.24
CA THR A 79 5.64 -0.19 8.10
C THR A 79 6.70 -0.47 7.05
N LYS A 80 7.55 0.52 6.73
CA LYS A 80 8.69 0.36 5.83
C LYS A 80 9.61 -0.79 6.27
N GLN A 81 9.96 -0.86 7.56
CA GLN A 81 10.77 -1.95 8.12
C GLN A 81 10.11 -3.33 7.97
N LEU A 82 8.79 -3.42 7.98
CA LEU A 82 8.07 -4.67 7.77
C LEU A 82 7.98 -5.06 6.29
N LEU A 83 7.88 -4.07 5.40
CA LEU A 83 7.76 -4.28 3.95
C LEU A 83 9.10 -4.55 3.28
N TYR A 84 10.18 -3.99 3.82
CA TYR A 84 11.51 -4.15 3.27
C TYR A 84 12.28 -5.29 3.90
N ASN A 85 13.25 -5.82 3.17
CA ASN A 85 14.25 -6.70 3.73
C ASN A 85 15.28 -5.88 4.53
N TYR A 86 14.81 -5.33 5.65
CA TYR A 86 15.61 -4.48 6.54
C TYR A 86 16.61 -5.35 7.31
N LEU A 87 17.90 -5.19 7.01
CA LEU A 87 18.98 -5.67 7.86
C LEU A 87 19.30 -4.56 8.86
N PRO A 88 19.00 -4.71 10.17
CA PRO A 88 19.50 -3.77 11.15
C PRO A 88 21.03 -3.80 11.10
N LYS A 89 21.66 -2.63 10.89
CA LYS A 89 23.10 -2.50 11.13
C LYS A 89 23.32 -2.80 12.62
N GLN A 90 24.06 -3.87 12.89
CA GLN A 90 24.58 -4.17 14.22
C GLN A 90 25.58 -3.10 14.67
#